data_AF-Q7V073-F1
#
_entry.id   AF-Q7V073-F1
#
_cell.length_a   1.000
_cell.length_b   1.000
_cell.length_c   1.000
_cell.angle_alpha   90.00
_cell.angle_beta   90.00
_cell.angle_gamma   90.00
#
_symmetry.space_group_name_H-M   'P 1'
#
loop_
_entity.id
_entity.type
_entity.pdbx_description
1 polymer ?
#
loop_
_entity_poly.entity_id
_entity_poly.type
_entity_poly.pdbx_seq_one_letter_code
_entity_poly.pdbx_strand_id
1 'polypeptide(L)'
;MKRLLLPLLAVVALPTAVKANLFHKEPTYKQIVSQCKRPGLKYAEYNEIGMTQFAKNYLDLCIKKEAQKVLQTKYNKCLKNNNATFCQLTTKLDP
;
A
#
# COMPACT_ATOMS: atom_id res chain seq x y z
N MET A 1 -3.22 -4.39 -56.04
CA MET A 1 -4.52 -4.04 -55.44
C MET A 1 -5.08 -5.26 -54.71
N LYS A 2 -5.20 -5.20 -53.37
CA LYS A 2 -6.22 -5.91 -52.59
C LYS A 2 -6.23 -5.31 -51.19
N ARG A 3 -7.16 -4.37 -50.97
CA ARG A 3 -7.56 -3.92 -49.63
C ARG A 3 -8.33 -5.09 -49.00
N LEU A 4 -7.99 -5.44 -47.76
CA LEU A 4 -8.85 -6.26 -46.92
C LEU A 4 -8.86 -5.66 -45.51
N LEU A 5 -10.08 -5.54 -45.01
CA LEU A 5 -10.55 -4.63 -43.98
C LEU A 5 -10.10 -5.04 -42.57
N LEU A 6 -9.77 -4.04 -41.74
CA LEU A 6 -9.69 -4.20 -40.28
C LEU A 6 -11.05 -4.61 -39.72
N PRO A 7 -11.12 -5.55 -38.76
CA PRO A 7 -12.15 -5.54 -37.76
C PRO A 7 -11.67 -4.74 -36.54
N LEU A 8 -12.29 -3.57 -36.34
CA LEU A 8 -12.39 -2.95 -35.01
C LEU A 8 -13.06 -3.95 -34.07
N LEU A 9 -12.38 -4.35 -33.00
CA LEU A 9 -13.03 -4.95 -31.84
C LEU A 9 -12.55 -4.26 -30.57
N ALA A 10 -13.44 -3.37 -30.11
CA ALA A 10 -13.71 -2.98 -28.74
C ALA A 10 -12.49 -2.77 -27.83
N VAL A 11 -12.10 -1.49 -27.74
CA VAL A 11 -11.51 -0.92 -26.53
C VAL A 11 -12.39 -1.29 -25.34
N VAL A 12 -12.04 -2.35 -24.63
CA VAL A 12 -12.54 -2.56 -23.26
C VAL A 12 -11.76 -1.55 -22.42
N ALA A 13 -12.31 -0.33 -22.37
CA ALA A 13 -12.01 0.62 -21.33
C ALA A 13 -12.39 -0.06 -20.01
N LEU A 14 -11.40 -0.70 -19.37
CA LEU A 14 -11.56 -1.13 -17.99
C LEU A 14 -11.99 0.11 -17.19
N PRO A 15 -13.05 0.00 -16.39
CA PRO A 15 -13.62 1.13 -15.70
C PRO A 15 -12.55 1.77 -14.84
N THR A 16 -12.30 3.03 -15.17
CA THR A 16 -11.82 4.12 -14.32
C THR A 16 -11.46 3.67 -12.93
N ALA A 17 -10.16 3.79 -12.63
CA ALA A 17 -9.61 4.06 -11.32
C ALA A 17 -10.72 4.26 -10.29
N VAL A 18 -10.97 3.23 -9.48
CA VAL A 18 -11.76 3.36 -8.27
C VAL A 18 -10.97 4.34 -7.41
N LYS A 19 -11.23 5.63 -7.64
CA LYS A 19 -10.79 6.74 -6.84
C LYS A 19 -11.57 6.57 -5.56
N ALA A 20 -11.03 5.73 -4.68
CA ALA A 20 -11.53 5.54 -3.34
C ALA A 20 -11.28 6.84 -2.58
N ASN A 21 -12.07 7.87 -2.86
CA ASN A 21 -12.31 8.98 -1.97
C ASN A 21 -13.34 8.53 -0.91
N LEU A 22 -13.04 7.42 -0.24
CA LEU A 22 -13.56 7.18 1.10
C LEU A 22 -12.60 7.91 2.02
N PHE A 23 -13.08 8.58 3.07
CA PHE A 23 -12.24 9.20 4.09
C PHE A 23 -11.17 8.20 4.57
N HIS A 24 -9.97 8.26 3.99
CA HIS A 24 -8.91 7.30 4.24
C HIS A 24 -8.30 7.66 5.58
N LYS A 25 -8.92 7.15 6.64
CA LYS A 25 -8.24 7.00 7.93
C LYS A 25 -6.96 6.24 7.64
N GLU A 26 -5.82 6.76 8.10
CA GLU A 26 -4.56 6.08 7.91
C GLU A 26 -4.64 4.67 8.52
N PRO A 27 -4.09 3.65 7.85
CA PRO A 27 -4.15 2.29 8.37
C PRO A 27 -3.40 2.19 9.70
N THR A 28 -4.00 1.47 10.64
CA THR A 28 -3.40 1.06 11.91
C THR A 28 -2.24 0.08 11.69
N TYR A 29 -1.38 -0.11 12.70
CA TYR A 29 -0.31 -1.11 12.61
C TYR A 29 -0.86 -2.51 12.29
N LYS A 30 -1.94 -2.93 12.95
CA LYS A 30 -2.61 -4.21 12.67
C LYS A 30 -3.08 -4.34 11.22
N GLN A 31 -3.63 -3.26 10.64
CA GLN A 31 -4.05 -3.25 9.24
C GLN A 31 -2.84 -3.33 8.28
N ILE A 32 -1.74 -2.65 8.60
CA ILE A 32 -0.49 -2.76 7.84
C ILE A 32 0.03 -4.20 7.86
N VAL A 33 0.08 -4.84 9.03
CA VAL A 33 0.50 -6.25 9.16
C VAL A 33 -0.40 -7.15 8.32
N SER A 34 -1.73 -6.96 8.39
CA SER A 34 -2.67 -7.74 7.58
C SER A 34 -2.46 -7.55 6.08
N GLN A 35 -2.22 -6.31 5.64
CA GLN A 35 -1.94 -6.00 4.23
C GLN A 35 -0.66 -6.69 3.76
N CYS A 36 0.42 -6.65 4.54
CA CYS A 36 1.69 -7.28 4.21
C CYS A 36 1.65 -8.82 4.19
N LYS A 37 0.61 -9.43 4.76
CA LYS A 37 0.39 -10.88 4.78
C LYS A 37 -0.65 -11.36 3.76
N ARG A 38 -1.21 -10.47 2.92
CA ARG A 38 -2.25 -10.85 1.96
C ARG A 38 -1.75 -11.92 0.98
N PRO A 39 -2.65 -12.81 0.51
CA PRO A 39 -2.34 -13.75 -0.57
C PRO A 39 -1.83 -13.02 -1.82
N GLY A 40 -0.92 -13.65 -2.55
CA GLY A 40 -0.28 -13.07 -3.74
C GLY A 40 0.85 -12.07 -3.45
N LEU A 41 1.25 -11.92 -2.18
CA LEU A 41 2.47 -11.21 -1.80
C LEU A 41 3.58 -12.20 -1.44
N LYS A 42 4.83 -11.72 -1.47
CA LYS A 42 6.02 -12.53 -1.18
C LYS A 42 6.00 -13.19 0.20
N TYR A 43 5.37 -12.57 1.20
CA TYR A 43 5.16 -13.22 2.50
C TYR A 43 4.41 -14.56 2.34
N ALA A 44 3.29 -14.55 1.63
CA ALA A 44 2.47 -15.75 1.43
C ALA A 44 3.22 -16.77 0.56
N GLU A 45 3.78 -16.33 -0.58
CA GLU A 45 4.54 -17.18 -1.49
C GLU A 45 5.71 -17.89 -0.78
N TYR A 46 6.50 -17.15 0.01
CA TYR A 46 7.65 -17.72 0.72
C TYR A 46 7.24 -18.67 1.85
N ASN A 47 6.12 -18.43 2.52
CA ASN A 47 5.62 -19.37 3.52
C ASN A 47 5.10 -20.66 2.87
N GLU A 48 4.40 -20.56 1.74
CA GLU A 48 3.87 -21.71 1.01
C GLU A 48 4.97 -22.68 0.57
N ILE A 49 6.15 -22.17 0.19
CA ILE A 49 7.30 -23.00 -0.22
C ILE A 49 8.29 -23.30 0.92
N GLY A 50 7.93 -23.00 2.17
CA GLY A 50 8.76 -23.31 3.35
C GLY A 50 9.98 -22.39 3.57
N MET A 51 10.12 -21.30 2.81
CA MET A 51 11.19 -20.29 2.94
C MET A 51 10.89 -19.28 4.07
N THR A 52 10.70 -19.78 5.29
CA THR A 52 10.18 -19.00 6.42
C THR A 52 11.04 -17.78 6.79
N GLN A 53 12.37 -17.84 6.67
CA GLN A 53 13.25 -16.69 6.93
C GLN A 53 13.06 -15.58 5.91
N PHE A 54 12.90 -15.91 4.63
CA PHE A 54 12.62 -14.94 3.58
C PHE A 54 11.24 -14.30 3.75
N ALA A 55 10.24 -15.10 4.15
CA ALA A 55 8.92 -14.58 4.50
C ALA A 55 8.98 -13.55 5.64
N LYS A 56 9.72 -13.85 6.72
CA LYS A 56 9.93 -12.91 7.84
C LYS A 56 10.63 -11.63 7.40
N ASN A 57 11.75 -11.76 6.66
CA ASN A 57 12.50 -10.60 6.17
C ASN A 57 11.61 -9.71 5.27
N TYR A 58 10.82 -10.32 4.38
CA TYR A 58 9.88 -9.56 3.55
C TYR A 58 8.80 -8.88 4.39
N LEU A 59 8.23 -9.58 5.37
CA LEU A 59 7.20 -9.03 6.25
C LEU A 59 7.71 -7.79 6.98
N ASP A 60 8.90 -7.86 7.57
CA ASP A 60 9.51 -6.73 8.29
C ASP A 60 9.76 -5.54 7.37
N LEU A 61 10.29 -5.78 6.16
CA LEU A 61 10.51 -4.74 5.16
C LEU A 61 9.19 -4.10 4.71
N CYS A 62 8.16 -4.90 4.46
CA CYS A 62 6.84 -4.42 4.07
C CYS A 62 6.23 -3.55 5.17
N ILE A 63 6.22 -4.04 6.42
CA ILE A 63 5.69 -3.30 7.57
C ILE A 63 6.44 -1.99 7.72
N LYS A 64 7.78 -1.99 7.70
CA LYS A 64 8.60 -0.77 7.84
C LYS A 64 8.26 0.27 6.78
N LYS A 65 8.11 -0.16 5.51
CA LYS A 65 7.81 0.73 4.39
C LYS A 65 6.41 1.35 4.50
N GLU A 66 5.40 0.55 4.79
CA GLU A 66 4.02 1.05 4.91
C GLU A 66 3.84 1.89 6.18
N ALA A 67 4.44 1.48 7.30
CA ALA A 67 4.52 2.25 8.53
C ALA A 67 5.10 3.65 8.30
N GLN A 68 6.22 3.74 7.56
CA GLN A 68 6.87 5.01 7.27
C GLN A 68 5.98 5.93 6.42
N LYS A 69 5.25 5.40 5.43
CA LYS A 69 4.30 6.20 4.63
C LYS A 69 3.19 6.79 5.49
N VAL A 70 2.65 5.99 6.41
CA VAL A 70 1.62 6.45 7.35
C VAL A 70 2.16 7.52 8.28
N LEU A 71 3.32 7.28 8.90
CA LEU A 71 3.97 8.25 9.78
C LEU A 71 4.26 9.57 9.04
N GLN A 72 4.77 9.51 7.81
CA GLN A 72 5.01 10.71 7.01
C GLN A 72 3.72 11.47 6.73
N THR A 73 2.63 10.76 6.43
CA THR A 73 1.33 11.37 6.18
C THR A 73 0.79 12.05 7.44
N LYS A 74 0.86 11.38 8.60
CA LYS A 74 0.50 11.93 9.92
C LYS A 74 1.34 13.16 10.27
N TYR A 75 2.66 13.07 10.08
CA TYR A 75 3.60 14.16 10.33
C TYR A 75 3.28 15.38 9.46
N ASN A 76 3.08 15.19 8.15
CA ASN A 76 2.73 16.27 7.23
C ASN A 76 1.36 16.90 7.56
N LYS A 77 0.39 16.12 8.04
CA LYS A 77 -0.89 16.66 8.53
C LYS A 77 -0.71 17.48 9.80
N CYS A 78 0.12 17.01 10.74
CA CYS A 78 0.41 17.74 11.97
C CYS A 78 1.09 19.09 11.71
N LEU A 79 2.05 19.13 10.77
CA LEU A 79 2.78 20.34 10.39
C LEU A 79 1.89 21.46 9.83
N LYS A 80 0.67 21.16 9.40
CA LYS A 80 -0.28 22.19 8.93
C LYS A 80 -0.69 23.15 10.04
N ASN A 81 -0.69 22.68 11.29
CA ASN A 81 -1.23 23.42 12.44
C ASN A 81 -0.25 23.54 13.62
N ASN A 82 0.92 22.89 13.56
CA ASN A 82 1.87 22.82 14.67
C ASN A 82 3.32 22.92 14.18
N ASN A 83 4.26 23.13 15.11
CA ASN A 83 5.69 23.14 14.80
C ASN A 83 6.28 21.72 14.64
N ALA A 84 7.46 21.63 14.00
CA ALA A 84 8.12 20.37 13.71
C ALA A 84 8.47 19.55 14.95
N THR A 85 8.95 20.17 16.02
CA THR A 85 9.31 19.48 17.27
C THR A 85 8.09 18.81 17.89
N PHE A 86 6.95 19.50 17.96
CA PHE A 86 5.70 18.93 18.45
C PHE A 86 5.26 17.75 17.59
N CYS A 87 5.29 17.89 16.26
CA CYS A 87 4.89 16.82 15.36
C CYS A 87 5.80 15.59 15.43
N GLN A 88 7.10 15.78 15.64
CA GLN A 88 8.05 14.69 15.79
C GLN A 88 7.84 13.88 17.07
N LEU A 89 7.43 14.54 18.17
CA LEU A 89 7.15 13.89 19.45
C LEU A 89 5.80 13.16 19.48
N THR A 90 4.82 13.66 18.73
CA THR A 90 3.43 13.19 18.78
C THR A 90 3.04 12.23 17.67
N THR A 91 3.74 12.26 16.52
CA THR A 91 3.43 11.37 15.39
C THR A 91 3.84 9.94 15.69
N LYS A 92 2.83 9.08 15.87
CA LYS A 92 3.01 7.65 16.16
C LYS A 92 2.05 6.81 15.34
N LEU A 93 2.42 5.54 15.14
CA LEU A 93 1.49 4.54 14.63
C LEU A 93 0.55 4.13 15.74
N ASP A 94 -0.73 3.98 15.39
CA ASP A 94 -1.69 3.42 16.32
C ASP A 94 -1.36 1.93 16.50
N PRO A 95 -1.34 1.42 17.74
CA PRO A 95 -1.05 0.02 18.03
C PRO A 95 -1.97 -0.96 17.30
#